data_AF-A0A413RHR7-F1
#
_entry.id   AF-A0A413RHR7-F1
#
_cell.length_a   1.000
_cell.length_b   1.000
_cell.length_c   1.000
_cell.angle_alpha   90.00
_cell.angle_beta   90.00
_cell.angle_gamma   90.00
#
_symmetry.space_group_name_H-M   'P 1'
#
loop_
_entity.id
_entity.type
_entity.pdbx_description
1 polymer ?
#
loop_
_entity_poly.entity_id
_entity_poly.type
_entity_poly.pdbx_seq_one_letter_code
_entity_poly.pdbx_strand_id
1 'polypeptide(L)'
;MAALPSAPQWARWLRPVAVVGIALGAVVVALMALVLMVVGMSDPAVPWVGLTPGADGAPNLVVQREGARGVTEVSLEAETSFDVLWSVERVSDEVWDGVIPVGGVPRGFEERVPAGTESFPAGSTIVVTNGCYGSYVTMPRGALTPGAITTDDGVLDVDEFSADGSAFSSCGPDDLKTPLAIAGGGVVLLLGGIVLLVATARRRVT
;
A
#
# COMPACT_ATOMS: atom_id res chain seq x y z
N MET A 1 -27.97 58.36 -35.51
CA MET A 1 -27.02 57.26 -35.20
C MET A 1 -26.66 57.37 -33.73
N ALA A 2 -27.20 56.47 -32.89
CA ALA A 2 -26.97 56.50 -31.44
C ALA A 2 -25.69 55.72 -31.11
N ALA A 3 -24.73 56.38 -30.45
CA ALA A 3 -23.53 55.73 -29.93
C ALA A 3 -23.92 54.82 -28.77
N LEU A 4 -23.59 53.52 -28.87
CA LEU A 4 -23.77 52.58 -27.78
C LEU A 4 -22.93 53.01 -26.56
N PRO A 5 -23.50 53.02 -25.34
CA PRO A 5 -22.75 53.38 -24.15
C PRO A 5 -21.61 52.38 -23.94
N SER A 6 -20.40 52.93 -23.78
CA SER A 6 -19.21 52.15 -23.47
C SER A 6 -19.41 51.42 -22.15
N ALA A 7 -19.13 50.10 -22.15
CA ALA A 7 -19.30 49.26 -20.97
C ALA A 7 -18.62 49.89 -19.74
N PRO A 8 -19.32 49.97 -18.60
CA PRO A 8 -18.89 50.78 -17.48
C PRO A 8 -17.59 50.23 -16.87
N GLN A 9 -16.70 51.14 -16.47
CA GLN A 9 -15.31 50.85 -16.09
C GLN A 9 -15.18 49.83 -14.94
N TRP A 10 -16.19 49.71 -14.07
CA TRP A 10 -16.25 48.71 -12.98
C TRP A 10 -16.35 47.26 -13.50
N ALA A 11 -16.95 47.03 -14.67
CA ALA A 11 -17.02 45.71 -15.31
C ALA A 11 -15.66 45.22 -15.83
N ARG A 12 -14.72 46.14 -16.09
CA ARG A 12 -13.34 45.80 -16.49
C ARG A 12 -12.49 45.32 -15.32
N TRP A 13 -12.81 45.74 -14.09
CA TRP A 13 -12.12 45.32 -12.86
C TRP A 13 -12.72 44.06 -12.22
N LEU A 14 -14.02 43.80 -12.42
CA LEU A 14 -14.63 42.54 -11.98
C LEU A 14 -14.13 41.32 -12.74
N ARG A 15 -13.79 41.46 -14.03
CA ARG A 15 -13.25 40.37 -14.85
C ARG A 15 -11.93 39.78 -14.29
N PRO A 16 -10.90 40.57 -13.98
CA PRO A 16 -9.66 40.03 -13.40
C PRO A 16 -9.88 39.46 -11.99
N VAL A 17 -10.73 40.06 -11.16
CA VAL A 17 -11.05 39.52 -9.81
C VAL A 17 -11.78 38.18 -9.91
N ALA A 18 -12.74 38.04 -10.83
CA ALA A 18 -13.43 36.78 -11.08
C ALA A 18 -12.48 35.72 -11.65
N VAL A 19 -11.58 36.09 -12.58
CA VAL A 19 -10.57 35.18 -13.13
C VAL A 19 -9.59 34.71 -12.04
N VAL A 20 -9.13 35.63 -11.17
CA VAL A 20 -8.25 35.30 -10.04
C VAL A 20 -8.96 34.41 -9.03
N GLY A 21 -10.23 34.69 -8.72
CA GLY A 21 -11.04 33.86 -7.82
C GLY A 21 -11.30 32.45 -8.37
N ILE A 22 -11.58 32.32 -9.67
CA ILE A 22 -11.74 31.02 -10.33
C ILE A 22 -10.41 30.26 -10.36
N ALA A 23 -9.29 30.94 -10.63
CA ALA A 23 -7.97 30.33 -10.61
C ALA A 23 -7.59 29.84 -9.20
N LEU A 24 -7.81 30.66 -8.17
CA LEU A 24 -7.60 30.27 -6.77
C LEU A 24 -8.51 29.12 -6.35
N GLY A 25 -9.78 29.15 -6.73
CA GLY A 25 -10.72 28.05 -6.50
C GLY A 25 -10.26 26.75 -7.16
N ALA A 26 -9.81 26.81 -8.41
CA ALA A 26 -9.28 25.66 -9.14
C ALA A 26 -8.00 25.11 -8.49
N VAL A 27 -7.10 25.99 -8.02
CA VAL A 27 -5.88 25.59 -7.29
C VAL A 27 -6.24 24.88 -5.98
N VAL A 28 -7.18 25.41 -5.19
CA VAL A 28 -7.61 24.80 -3.94
C VAL A 28 -8.30 23.46 -4.18
N VAL A 29 -9.17 23.35 -5.18
CA VAL A 29 -9.84 22.08 -5.54
C VAL A 29 -8.82 21.07 -6.05
N ALA A 30 -7.85 21.48 -6.87
CA ALA A 30 -6.78 20.60 -7.34
C ALA A 30 -5.88 20.11 -6.19
N LEU A 31 -5.52 20.99 -5.25
CA LEU A 31 -4.75 20.61 -4.06
C LEU A 31 -5.55 19.68 -3.14
N MET A 32 -6.85 19.94 -2.95
CA MET A 32 -7.73 19.05 -2.17
C MET A 32 -7.87 17.68 -2.84
N ALA A 33 -8.09 17.64 -4.15
CA ALA A 33 -8.13 16.40 -4.91
C ALA A 33 -6.80 15.63 -4.84
N LEU A 34 -5.68 16.36 -4.86
CA LEU A 34 -4.35 15.77 -4.72
C LEU A 34 -4.12 15.20 -3.33
N VAL A 35 -4.48 15.93 -2.27
CA VAL A 35 -4.41 15.43 -0.89
C VAL A 35 -5.30 14.21 -0.71
N LEU A 36 -6.54 14.26 -1.22
CA LEU A 36 -7.46 13.11 -1.17
C LEU A 36 -6.97 11.92 -1.99
N MET A 37 -6.28 12.15 -3.11
CA MET A 37 -5.66 11.10 -3.92
C MET A 37 -4.45 10.48 -3.22
N VAL A 38 -3.64 11.28 -2.53
CA VAL A 38 -2.50 10.80 -1.71
C VAL A 38 -3.00 10.00 -0.51
N VAL A 39 -3.99 10.53 0.22
CA VAL A 39 -4.63 9.85 1.36
C VAL A 39 -5.40 8.61 0.92
N GLY A 40 -6.05 8.63 -0.25
CA GLY A 40 -6.81 7.51 -0.81
C GLY A 40 -5.95 6.40 -1.42
N MET A 41 -4.69 6.68 -1.78
CA MET A 41 -3.69 5.67 -2.14
C MET A 41 -2.89 5.16 -0.93
N SER A 42 -3.25 5.57 0.29
CA SER A 42 -2.52 5.21 1.51
C SER A 42 -2.91 3.86 2.10
N ASP A 43 -3.64 2.99 1.38
CA ASP A 43 -3.72 1.59 1.79
C ASP A 43 -2.35 0.97 1.47
N PRO A 44 -1.54 0.64 2.50
CA PRO A 44 -0.19 0.16 2.28
C PRO A 44 -0.25 -1.15 1.51
N ALA A 45 0.56 -1.28 0.46
CA ALA A 45 0.70 -2.54 -0.24
C ALA A 45 1.28 -3.56 0.74
N VAL A 46 0.54 -4.63 0.98
CA VAL A 46 0.99 -5.77 1.77
C VAL A 46 0.91 -7.02 0.90
N PRO A 47 1.93 -7.88 0.92
CA PRO A 47 1.90 -9.09 0.13
C PRO A 47 0.78 -10.00 0.61
N TRP A 48 0.26 -10.82 -0.29
CA TRP A 48 -0.59 -11.92 0.16
C TRP A 48 0.25 -12.96 0.87
N VAL A 49 -0.38 -13.51 1.89
CA VAL A 49 0.13 -14.62 2.67
C VAL A 49 -0.93 -15.70 2.70
N GLY A 50 -0.48 -16.95 2.69
CA GLY A 50 -1.37 -18.09 2.69
C GLY A 50 -0.70 -19.33 3.23
N LEU A 51 -1.47 -20.40 3.32
CA LEU A 51 -1.04 -21.66 3.91
C LEU A 51 -1.15 -22.80 2.92
N THR A 52 -0.16 -23.68 2.95
CA THR A 52 -0.13 -24.94 2.21
C THR A 52 0.13 -26.10 3.17
N PRO A 53 -0.32 -27.33 2.85
CA PRO A 53 -0.01 -28.49 3.69
C PRO A 53 1.50 -28.76 3.71
N GLY A 54 2.08 -28.91 4.90
CA GLY A 54 3.47 -29.32 5.07
C GLY A 54 3.64 -30.83 5.21
N ALA A 55 4.87 -31.31 5.02
CA ALA A 55 5.19 -32.75 5.00
C ALA A 55 4.98 -33.42 6.37
N ASP A 56 5.20 -32.69 7.45
CA ASP A 56 5.13 -33.19 8.84
C ASP A 56 3.76 -32.93 9.50
N GLY A 57 2.76 -32.52 8.71
CA GLY A 57 1.42 -32.18 9.19
C GLY A 57 1.26 -30.75 9.72
N ALA A 58 2.36 -30.05 10.03
CA ALA A 58 2.35 -28.61 10.24
C ALA A 58 2.19 -27.86 8.91
N PRO A 59 1.41 -26.77 8.85
CA PRO A 59 1.26 -25.99 7.63
C PRO A 59 2.55 -25.24 7.28
N ASN A 60 2.77 -25.02 5.99
CA ASN A 60 3.77 -24.07 5.52
C ASN A 60 3.08 -22.73 5.25
N LEU A 61 3.63 -21.66 5.80
CA LEU A 61 3.31 -20.31 5.42
C LEU A 61 4.01 -19.99 4.09
N VAL A 62 3.23 -19.45 3.17
CA VAL A 62 3.67 -18.99 1.86
C VAL A 62 3.42 -17.49 1.80
N VAL A 63 4.49 -16.74 1.62
CA VAL A 63 4.51 -15.31 1.35
C VAL A 63 4.81 -15.14 -0.13
N GLN A 64 4.08 -14.27 -0.80
CA GLN A 64 4.38 -13.96 -2.20
C GLN A 64 5.83 -13.51 -2.37
N ARG A 65 6.43 -13.92 -3.49
CA ARG A 65 7.87 -13.79 -3.75
C ARG A 65 8.39 -12.35 -3.65
N GLU A 66 7.63 -11.37 -4.13
CA GLU A 66 8.03 -9.96 -4.07
C GLU A 66 8.00 -9.43 -2.62
N GLY A 67 6.96 -9.79 -1.86
CA GLY A 67 6.82 -9.48 -0.45
C GLY A 67 7.86 -10.15 0.44
N ALA A 68 8.21 -11.41 0.15
CA ALA A 68 9.17 -12.21 0.93
C ALA A 68 10.52 -11.49 1.13
N ARG A 69 10.94 -10.67 0.16
CA ARG A 69 12.17 -9.87 0.26
C ARG A 69 12.10 -8.80 1.33
N GLY A 70 10.92 -8.25 1.60
CA GLY A 70 10.70 -7.20 2.58
C GLY A 70 10.35 -7.72 3.98
N VAL A 71 10.19 -9.03 4.17
CA VAL A 71 9.86 -9.60 5.49
C VAL A 71 11.03 -9.43 6.45
N THR A 72 10.73 -8.90 7.64
CA THR A 72 11.66 -8.76 8.76
C THR A 72 11.30 -9.69 9.91
N GLU A 73 10.03 -10.01 10.12
CA GLU A 73 9.58 -10.90 11.19
C GLU A 73 8.34 -11.70 10.74
N VAL A 74 8.26 -12.94 11.21
CA VAL A 74 7.08 -13.78 11.14
C VAL A 74 6.75 -14.22 12.56
N SER A 75 5.54 -13.93 13.02
CA SER A 75 5.07 -14.33 14.34
C SER A 75 3.74 -15.07 14.24
N LEU A 76 3.47 -15.90 15.24
CA LEU A 76 2.18 -16.54 15.45
C LEU A 76 1.62 -16.07 16.79
N GLU A 77 0.42 -15.51 16.76
CA GLU A 77 -0.27 -14.91 17.91
C GLU A 77 -1.53 -15.70 18.26
N ALA A 78 -1.76 -15.93 19.56
CA ALA A 78 -2.94 -16.61 20.05
C ALA A 78 -4.22 -15.79 19.77
N GLU A 79 -5.29 -16.45 19.29
CA GLU A 79 -6.57 -15.81 18.90
C GLU A 79 -7.16 -14.92 20.02
N THR A 80 -7.08 -15.38 21.27
CA THR A 80 -7.78 -14.75 22.40
C THR A 80 -6.94 -13.79 23.23
N SER A 81 -5.62 -13.99 23.29
CA SER A 81 -4.72 -13.23 24.16
C SER A 81 -3.69 -12.39 23.43
N PHE A 82 -3.52 -12.59 22.11
CA PHE A 82 -2.43 -11.99 21.32
C PHE A 82 -1.03 -12.34 21.85
N ASP A 83 -0.92 -13.37 22.69
CA ASP A 83 0.37 -13.86 23.13
C ASP A 83 1.12 -14.46 21.93
N VAL A 84 2.38 -14.08 21.77
CA VAL A 84 3.25 -14.63 20.73
C VAL A 84 3.63 -16.06 21.13
N LEU A 85 3.13 -17.03 20.36
CA LEU A 85 3.34 -18.46 20.57
C LEU A 85 4.64 -18.97 19.91
N TRP A 86 5.06 -18.28 18.85
CA TRP A 86 6.28 -18.55 18.10
C TRP A 86 6.62 -17.32 17.26
N SER A 87 7.90 -16.98 17.12
CA SER A 87 8.35 -15.87 16.28
C SER A 87 9.76 -16.12 15.78
N VAL A 88 9.98 -15.78 14.50
CA VAL A 88 11.30 -15.74 13.87
C VAL A 88 11.55 -14.36 13.27
N GLU A 89 12.76 -13.86 13.46
CA GLU A 89 13.22 -12.60 12.90
C GLU A 89 14.25 -12.88 11.80
N ARG A 90 14.19 -12.10 10.72
CA ARG A 90 15.17 -12.19 9.65
C ARG A 90 16.45 -11.49 10.07
N VAL A 91 17.56 -12.24 10.03
CA VAL A 91 18.88 -11.74 10.46
C VAL A 91 19.89 -11.63 9.31
N SER A 92 19.52 -12.12 8.13
CA SER A 92 20.37 -12.05 6.94
C SER A 92 19.61 -11.58 5.71
N ASP A 93 20.34 -10.93 4.81
CA ASP A 93 19.86 -10.53 3.48
C ASP A 93 19.85 -11.70 2.48
N GLU A 94 20.04 -12.94 2.94
CA GLU A 94 19.97 -14.10 2.07
C GLU A 94 18.60 -14.19 1.40
N VAL A 95 18.60 -14.58 0.12
CA VAL A 95 17.37 -14.69 -0.66
C VAL A 95 16.55 -15.85 -0.13
N TRP A 96 15.45 -15.52 0.52
CA TRP A 96 14.40 -16.45 0.93
C TRP A 96 13.31 -16.50 -0.15
N ASP A 97 12.78 -17.69 -0.40
CA ASP A 97 11.81 -17.98 -1.45
C ASP A 97 10.35 -17.65 -1.06
N GLY A 98 10.13 -17.26 0.20
CA GLY A 98 8.82 -16.92 0.73
C GLY A 98 8.10 -18.09 1.40
N VAL A 99 8.75 -19.25 1.57
CA VAL A 99 8.13 -20.41 2.22
C VAL A 99 8.76 -20.68 3.59
N ILE A 100 7.94 -20.75 4.64
CA ILE A 100 8.38 -21.05 5.99
C ILE A 100 7.48 -22.10 6.65
N PRO A 101 8.03 -23.25 7.09
CA PRO A 101 7.29 -24.19 7.93
C PRO A 101 6.89 -23.52 9.24
N VAL A 102 5.60 -23.52 9.59
CA VAL A 102 5.13 -22.89 10.83
C VAL A 102 5.73 -23.63 12.03
N GLY A 103 6.40 -22.90 12.91
CA GLY A 103 7.17 -23.47 14.04
C GLY A 103 8.60 -23.92 13.68
N GLY A 104 9.04 -23.70 12.44
CA GLY A 104 10.40 -23.98 11.99
C GLY A 104 11.21 -22.71 11.76
N VAL A 105 12.54 -22.81 11.78
CA VAL A 105 13.44 -21.67 11.55
C VAL A 105 14.08 -21.81 10.16
N PRO A 106 13.65 -21.05 9.15
CA PRO A 106 14.24 -21.13 7.82
C PRO A 106 15.63 -20.50 7.82
N ARG A 107 16.41 -20.80 6.79
CA ARG A 107 17.75 -20.24 6.64
C ARG A 107 17.68 -18.71 6.52
N GLY A 108 18.55 -18.03 7.26
CA GLY A 108 18.62 -16.57 7.28
C GLY A 108 17.68 -15.89 8.28
N PHE A 109 16.97 -16.69 9.08
CA PHE A 109 16.16 -16.26 10.21
C PHE A 109 16.73 -16.81 11.53
N GLU A 110 16.47 -16.10 12.61
CA GLU A 110 16.72 -16.53 13.98
C GLU A 110 15.41 -16.61 14.75
N GLU A 111 15.33 -17.58 15.64
CA GLU A 111 14.16 -17.77 16.50
C GLU A 111 14.19 -16.76 17.65
N ARG A 112 13.12 -15.96 17.77
CA ARG A 112 12.93 -15.04 18.90
C ARG A 112 12.09 -15.65 20.01
N VAL A 113 10.99 -16.29 19.63
CA VAL A 113 10.11 -17.01 20.54
C VAL A 113 10.05 -18.45 20.08
N PRO A 114 10.60 -19.41 20.85
CA PRO A 114 10.67 -20.78 20.42
C PRO A 114 9.31 -21.43 20.33
N ALA A 115 9.13 -22.28 19.32
CA ALA A 115 7.93 -23.09 19.21
C ALA A 115 7.77 -23.97 20.46
N GLY A 116 6.57 -23.98 21.02
CA GLY A 116 6.22 -24.91 22.10
C GLY A 116 6.29 -26.37 21.63
N THR A 117 6.15 -27.29 22.58
CA THR A 117 6.06 -28.74 22.27
C THR A 117 4.65 -29.17 21.83
N GLU A 118 3.65 -28.31 22.04
CA GLU A 118 2.27 -28.55 21.67
C GLU A 118 1.98 -28.02 20.26
N SER A 119 1.00 -28.63 19.59
CA SER A 119 0.50 -28.11 18.31
C SER A 119 -0.11 -26.73 18.50
N PHE A 120 0.18 -25.81 17.57
CA PHE A 120 -0.41 -24.49 17.59
C PHE A 120 -1.94 -24.54 17.52
N PRO A 121 -2.66 -23.72 18.31
CA PRO A 121 -4.10 -23.72 18.31
C PRO A 121 -4.65 -23.18 16.99
N ALA A 122 -5.67 -23.83 16.46
CA ALA A 122 -6.40 -23.32 15.30
C ALA A 122 -7.08 -21.97 15.64
N GLY A 123 -7.18 -21.08 14.66
CA GLY A 123 -7.66 -19.71 14.89
C GLY A 123 -6.58 -18.71 15.32
N SER A 124 -5.38 -19.17 15.69
CA SER A 124 -4.22 -18.29 15.90
C SER A 124 -3.89 -17.52 14.62
N THR A 125 -3.41 -16.29 14.76
CA THR A 125 -3.08 -15.42 13.62
C THR A 125 -1.59 -15.48 13.34
N ILE A 126 -1.20 -15.76 12.10
CA ILE A 126 0.17 -15.58 11.63
C ILE A 126 0.30 -14.16 11.11
N VAL A 127 1.26 -13.43 11.64
CA VAL A 127 1.60 -12.07 11.23
C VAL A 127 2.93 -12.10 10.49
N VAL A 128 2.94 -11.56 9.28
CA VAL A 128 4.14 -11.38 8.46
C VAL A 128 4.37 -9.89 8.30
N THR A 129 5.50 -9.38 8.77
CA THR A 129 5.74 -7.94 8.83
C THR A 129 7.08 -7.53 8.24
N ASN A 130 7.15 -6.29 7.77
CA ASN A 130 8.39 -5.58 7.44
C ASN A 130 8.83 -4.59 8.55
N GLY A 131 8.17 -4.63 9.70
CA GLY A 131 8.36 -3.72 10.84
C GLY A 131 7.39 -2.52 10.86
N CYS A 132 6.74 -2.21 9.75
CA CYS A 132 5.78 -1.10 9.66
C CYS A 132 4.37 -1.57 9.26
N TYR A 133 4.31 -2.54 8.35
CA TYR A 133 3.08 -3.09 7.81
C TYR A 133 3.05 -4.60 7.99
N GLY A 134 1.88 -5.13 8.30
CA GLY A 134 1.64 -6.54 8.52
C GLY A 134 0.67 -7.11 7.50
N SER A 135 0.95 -8.33 7.04
CA SER A 135 -0.01 -9.20 6.37
C SER A 135 -0.38 -10.34 7.32
N TYR A 136 -1.61 -10.82 7.22
CA TYR A 136 -2.21 -11.69 8.22
C TYR A 136 -2.82 -12.93 7.54
N VAL A 137 -2.70 -14.09 8.20
CA VAL A 137 -3.46 -15.28 7.84
C VAL A 137 -3.80 -16.09 9.08
N THR A 138 -4.99 -16.65 9.12
CA THR A 138 -5.49 -17.42 10.25
C THR A 138 -5.10 -18.90 10.14
N MET A 139 -4.61 -19.49 11.23
CA MET A 139 -4.35 -20.93 11.33
C MET A 139 -5.65 -21.73 11.10
N PRO A 140 -5.62 -22.75 10.21
CA PRO A 140 -6.82 -23.43 9.78
C PRO A 140 -7.36 -24.33 10.89
N ARG A 141 -8.71 -24.41 10.99
CA ARG A 141 -9.40 -25.37 11.86
C ARG A 141 -9.51 -26.77 11.28
N GLY A 142 -9.13 -26.95 10.01
CA GLY A 142 -9.25 -28.20 9.28
C GLY A 142 -8.05 -28.48 8.39
N ALA A 143 -8.17 -29.51 7.56
CA ALA A 143 -7.13 -29.86 6.62
C ALA A 143 -7.02 -28.81 5.50
N LEU A 144 -5.78 -28.49 5.11
CA LEU A 144 -5.49 -27.67 3.94
C LEU A 144 -5.65 -28.51 2.66
N THR A 145 -6.09 -27.86 1.59
CA THR A 145 -6.27 -28.52 0.29
C THR A 145 -4.91 -28.69 -0.39
N PRO A 146 -4.50 -29.92 -0.76
CA PRO A 146 -3.24 -30.13 -1.48
C PRO A 146 -3.24 -29.43 -2.84
N GLY A 147 -2.12 -28.78 -3.18
CA GLY A 147 -1.94 -28.09 -4.47
C GLY A 147 -2.59 -26.71 -4.56
N ALA A 148 -3.22 -26.22 -3.48
CA ALA A 148 -3.81 -24.90 -3.40
C ALA A 148 -3.24 -24.11 -2.22
N ILE A 149 -3.39 -22.78 -2.26
CA ILE A 149 -2.99 -21.86 -1.19
C ILE A 149 -4.25 -21.37 -0.50
N THR A 150 -4.34 -21.57 0.82
CA THR A 150 -5.46 -21.08 1.63
C THR A 150 -5.09 -19.74 2.25
N THR A 151 -5.85 -18.70 1.94
CA THR A 151 -5.76 -17.35 2.51
C THR A 151 -6.99 -17.08 3.38
N ASP A 152 -7.03 -15.91 4.04
CA ASP A 152 -8.23 -15.49 4.78
C ASP A 152 -9.43 -15.20 3.86
N ASP A 153 -9.18 -14.86 2.60
CA ASP A 153 -10.22 -14.59 1.59
C ASP A 153 -10.76 -15.86 0.92
N GLY A 154 -10.02 -16.98 1.00
CA GLY A 154 -10.45 -18.26 0.44
C GLY A 154 -9.32 -19.16 -0.02
N VAL A 155 -9.67 -20.14 -0.84
CA VAL A 155 -8.69 -21.06 -1.45
C VAL A 155 -8.38 -20.57 -2.86
N LEU A 156 -7.11 -20.36 -3.15
CA LEU A 156 -6.59 -19.88 -4.42
C LEU A 156 -5.67 -20.93 -5.05
N ASP A 157 -5.66 -20.96 -6.38
CA ASP A 157 -4.65 -21.71 -7.11
C ASP A 157 -3.28 -21.02 -7.00
N VAL A 158 -2.20 -21.81 -7.10
CA VAL A 158 -0.82 -21.28 -6.97
C VAL A 158 -0.51 -20.20 -8.00
N ASP A 159 -1.02 -20.35 -9.22
CA ASP A 159 -0.82 -19.39 -10.30
C ASP A 159 -1.53 -18.07 -10.03
N GLU A 160 -2.76 -18.11 -9.48
CA GLU A 160 -3.53 -16.93 -9.10
C GLU A 160 -2.86 -16.17 -7.94
N PHE A 161 -2.46 -16.90 -6.91
CA PHE A 161 -1.70 -16.34 -5.79
C PHE A 161 -0.37 -15.71 -6.23
N SER A 162 0.26 -16.22 -7.29
CA SER A 162 1.51 -15.67 -7.82
C SER A 162 1.31 -14.46 -8.73
N ALA A 163 0.14 -14.32 -9.36
CA ALA A 163 -0.15 -13.28 -10.33
C ALA A 163 -0.56 -11.94 -9.69
N ASP A 164 -1.34 -11.98 -8.61
CA ASP A 164 -1.86 -10.78 -7.92
C ASP A 164 -0.92 -10.26 -6.82
N GLY A 165 0.37 -10.55 -6.93
CA GLY A 165 1.31 -10.27 -5.86
C GLY A 165 1.84 -8.84 -5.80
N SER A 166 1.86 -8.30 -4.58
CA SER A 166 2.47 -6.99 -4.30
C SER A 166 3.63 -7.13 -3.30
N ALA A 167 4.63 -6.25 -3.42
CA ALA A 167 5.65 -6.10 -2.40
C ALA A 167 5.11 -5.28 -1.21
N PHE A 168 5.76 -5.38 -0.05
CA PHE A 168 5.49 -4.46 1.04
C PHE A 168 5.75 -3.00 0.61
N SER A 169 4.87 -2.09 1.03
CA SER A 169 5.15 -0.67 1.10
C SER A 169 6.40 -0.42 1.94
N SER A 170 7.23 0.54 1.52
CA SER A 170 8.47 0.90 2.22
C SER A 170 8.18 1.58 3.56
N CYS A 171 8.92 1.19 4.61
CA CYS A 171 8.89 1.86 5.90
C CYS A 171 9.36 3.33 5.84
N GLY A 172 8.59 4.25 6.44
CA GLY A 172 9.02 5.63 6.72
C GLY A 172 8.69 6.67 5.63
N PRO A 173 9.40 7.81 5.54
CA PRO A 173 9.09 8.90 4.60
C PRO A 173 9.24 8.50 3.13
N ASP A 174 9.80 7.32 2.86
CA ASP A 174 9.89 6.72 1.54
C ASP A 174 8.52 6.30 0.99
N ASP A 175 7.57 6.00 1.87
CA ASP A 175 6.16 5.77 1.50
C ASP A 175 5.52 7.03 0.90
N LEU A 176 6.08 8.20 1.22
CA LEU A 176 5.66 9.46 0.62
C LEU A 176 6.36 9.75 -0.71
N LYS A 177 7.48 9.10 -1.07
CA LYS A 177 8.26 9.47 -2.28
C LYS A 177 7.43 9.39 -3.56
N THR A 178 6.70 8.29 -3.73
CA THR A 178 5.84 8.06 -4.90
C THR A 178 4.68 9.05 -4.96
N PRO A 179 3.85 9.20 -3.90
CA PRO A 179 2.80 10.21 -3.91
C PRO A 179 3.34 11.64 -3.98
N LEU A 180 4.52 11.95 -3.43
CA LEU A 180 5.16 13.27 -3.56
C LEU A 180 5.61 13.54 -5.00
N ALA A 181 6.13 12.53 -5.70
CA ALA A 181 6.52 12.65 -7.10
C ALA A 181 5.29 12.88 -8.01
N ILE A 182 4.21 12.15 -7.76
CA ILE A 182 2.92 12.34 -8.45
C ILE A 182 2.36 13.74 -8.15
N ALA A 183 2.39 14.17 -6.89
CA ALA A 183 2.00 15.50 -6.45
C ALA A 183 2.85 16.60 -7.11
N GLY A 184 4.16 16.43 -7.15
CA GLY A 184 5.09 17.32 -7.84
C GLY A 184 4.77 17.43 -9.32
N GLY A 185 4.53 16.31 -10.01
CA GLY A 185 4.09 16.28 -11.40
C GLY A 185 2.77 17.05 -11.62
N GLY A 186 1.79 16.85 -10.74
CA GLY A 186 0.51 17.57 -10.77
C GLY A 186 0.67 19.09 -10.62
N VAL A 187 1.53 19.54 -9.69
CA VAL A 187 1.82 20.97 -9.50
C VAL A 187 2.50 21.58 -10.74
N VAL A 188 3.44 20.87 -11.37
CA VAL A 188 4.10 21.34 -12.59
C VAL A 188 3.09 21.51 -13.74
N LEU A 189 2.18 20.56 -13.92
CA LEU A 189 1.13 20.66 -14.94
C LEU A 189 0.17 21.82 -14.66
N LEU A 190 -0.21 22.03 -13.39
CA LEU A 190 -1.04 23.15 -12.97
C LEU A 190 -0.38 24.50 -13.29
N LEU A 191 0.89 24.67 -12.92
CA LEU A 191 1.66 25.88 -13.21
C LEU A 191 1.81 26.10 -14.72
N GLY A 192 2.08 25.03 -15.48
CA GLY A 192 2.13 25.07 -16.94
C GLY A 192 0.80 25.57 -17.55
N GLY A 193 -0.33 25.06 -17.06
CA GLY A 193 -1.66 25.50 -17.47
C GLY A 193 -1.92 26.99 -17.16
N ILE A 194 -1.54 27.45 -15.97
CA ILE A 194 -1.67 28.87 -15.56
C ILE A 194 -0.83 29.76 -16.48
N VAL A 195 0.43 29.40 -16.75
CA VAL A 195 1.31 30.16 -17.66
C VAL A 195 0.69 30.25 -19.05
N LEU A 196 0.13 29.15 -19.57
CA LEU A 196 -0.52 29.12 -20.88
C LEU A 196 -1.77 30.01 -20.92
N LEU A 197 -2.59 29.99 -19.86
CA LEU A 197 -3.77 30.84 -19.71
C LEU A 197 -3.39 32.33 -19.64
N VAL A 198 -2.35 32.69 -18.90
CA VAL A 198 -1.84 34.07 -18.82
C VAL A 198 -1.29 34.53 -20.17
N ALA A 199 -0.52 33.68 -20.86
CA ALA A 199 0.04 33.99 -22.17
C ALA A 199 -1.05 34.20 -23.24
N THR A 200 -2.07 33.35 -23.25
CA THR A 200 -3.22 33.48 -24.17
C THR A 200 -4.09 34.70 -23.84
N ALA A 201 -4.28 35.02 -22.57
CA ALA A 201 -4.96 36.25 -22.15
C ALA A 201 -4.19 37.51 -22.58
N ARG A 202 -2.86 37.54 -22.43
CA ARG A 202 -2.01 38.65 -22.91
C ARG A 202 -2.12 38.86 -24.41
N ARG A 203 -2.10 37.78 -25.21
CA ARG A 203 -2.26 37.84 -26.68
C ARG A 203 -3.62 38.35 -27.14
N ARG A 204 -4.66 38.29 -26.31
CA ARG A 204 -6.00 38.84 -26.64
C ARG A 204 -6.15 40.31 -26.28
N VAL A 205 -5.22 40.87 -25.51
CA VAL A 205 -5.24 42.26 -25.02
C VAL A 205 -4.23 43.14 -25.77
N THR A 206 -3.25 42.52 -26.44
CA THR A 206 -2.35 43.18 -27.40
C THR A 206 -2.91 43.05 -28.81
#